data_AF-A0A7G2TG45-F1
#
_entry.id   AF-A0A7G2TG45-F1
#
_cell.length_a   1.000
_cell.length_b   1.000
_cell.length_c   1.000
_cell.angle_alpha   90.00
_cell.angle_beta   90.00
_cell.angle_gamma   90.00
#
_symmetry.space_group_name_H-M   'P 1'
#
loop_
_entity.id
_entity.type
_entity.pdbx_description
1 polymer ?
#
loop_
_entity_poly.entity_id
_entity_poly.type
_entity_poly.pdbx_seq_one_letter_code
_entity_poly.pdbx_strand_id
1 'polypeptide(L)'
;MPKRFSRINFHTETVERFKKYAIANDANYTETLEAILDFFEQNSINPFEPFDDSKQRLETLFNKRMDGVEAILRRIENEQTKPTKELLDRLFNQQEEEQPKFVERKFR
;
A
#
# COMPACT_ATOMS: atom_id res chain seq x y z
N MET A 1 17.75 7.41 -32.37
CA MET A 1 19.12 7.03 -32.76
C MET A 1 19.16 5.52 -32.95
N PRO A 2 19.93 4.96 -33.90
CA PRO A 2 20.07 3.52 -34.02
C PRO A 2 20.66 2.94 -32.71
N LYS A 3 20.09 1.83 -32.21
CA LYS A 3 20.63 1.12 -31.04
C LYS A 3 22.05 0.63 -31.38
N ARG A 4 23.02 0.93 -30.51
CA ARG A 4 24.40 0.42 -30.64
C ARG A 4 24.48 -0.95 -29.98
N PHE A 5 25.08 -1.92 -30.68
CA PHE A 5 25.28 -3.26 -30.12
C PHE A 5 26.58 -3.31 -29.30
N SER A 6 26.48 -3.90 -28.11
CA SER A 6 27.61 -4.22 -27.24
C SER A 6 27.84 -5.73 -27.23
N ARG A 7 29.06 -6.17 -26.91
CA ARG A 7 29.41 -7.59 -26.81
C ARG A 7 29.86 -7.91 -25.39
N ILE A 8 29.34 -8.99 -24.85
CA ILE A 8 29.72 -9.58 -23.57
C ILE A 8 29.91 -11.08 -23.77
N ASN A 9 30.92 -11.66 -23.14
CA ASN A 9 31.22 -13.08 -23.24
C ASN A 9 30.56 -13.82 -22.09
N PHE A 10 29.98 -14.98 -22.38
CA PHE A 10 29.37 -15.88 -21.42
C PHE A 10 29.93 -17.29 -21.60
N HIS A 11 29.81 -18.12 -20.57
CA HIS A 11 30.04 -19.56 -20.72
C HIS A 11 29.05 -20.14 -21.74
N THR A 12 29.53 -21.06 -22.58
CA THR A 12 28.74 -21.69 -23.64
C THR A 12 27.43 -22.29 -23.12
N GLU A 13 27.47 -22.95 -21.97
CA GLU A 13 26.29 -23.54 -21.34
C GLU A 13 25.23 -22.49 -20.96
N THR A 14 25.67 -21.34 -20.44
CA THR A 14 24.78 -20.21 -20.12
C THR A 14 24.13 -19.66 -21.38
N VAL A 15 24.88 -19.51 -22.47
CA VAL A 15 24.37 -19.05 -23.77
C VAL A 15 23.31 -20.01 -24.30
N GLU A 16 23.56 -21.31 -24.28
CA GLU A 16 22.61 -22.31 -24.78
C GLU A 16 21.32 -22.35 -23.94
N ARG A 17 21.43 -22.22 -22.61
CA ARG A 17 20.25 -22.08 -21.74
C ARG A 17 19.45 -20.81 -22.07
N PHE A 18 20.14 -19.68 -22.25
CA PHE A 18 19.52 -18.40 -22.56
C PHE A 18 18.79 -18.41 -23.92
N LYS A 19 19.43 -18.98 -24.96
CA LYS A 19 18.82 -19.13 -26.30
C LYS A 19 17.53 -19.96 -26.24
N LYS A 20 17.56 -21.10 -25.54
CA LYS A 20 16.38 -21.95 -25.36
C LYS A 20 15.25 -21.20 -24.68
N TYR A 21 15.56 -20.43 -23.64
CA TYR A 21 14.57 -19.61 -22.94
C TYR A 21 13.97 -18.53 -23.85
N ALA A 22 14.79 -17.79 -24.59
CA ALA A 22 14.32 -16.76 -25.52
C ALA A 22 13.39 -17.36 -26.61
N ILE A 23 13.80 -18.47 -27.23
CA ILE A 23 13.00 -19.18 -28.24
C ILE A 23 11.68 -19.67 -27.67
N ALA A 24 11.69 -20.23 -26.45
CA ALA A 24 10.48 -20.72 -25.80
C ALA A 24 9.46 -19.62 -25.48
N ASN A 25 9.91 -18.36 -25.36
CA ASN A 25 9.06 -17.20 -25.10
C ASN A 25 8.83 -16.32 -26.34
N ASP A 26 9.18 -16.80 -27.55
CA ASP A 26 9.04 -16.08 -28.83
C ASP A 26 9.63 -14.66 -28.82
N ALA A 27 10.75 -14.47 -28.11
CA ALA A 27 11.39 -13.18 -27.90
C ALA A 27 12.82 -13.16 -28.46
N ASN A 28 13.30 -11.98 -28.86
CA ASN A 28 14.70 -11.84 -29.26
C ASN A 28 15.63 -11.75 -28.02
N TYR A 29 16.93 -11.90 -28.25
CA TYR A 29 17.92 -11.96 -27.17
C TYR A 29 18.04 -10.66 -26.37
N THR A 30 17.84 -9.50 -27.01
CA THR A 30 17.86 -8.22 -26.31
C THR A 30 16.60 -8.09 -25.45
N GLU A 31 15.42 -8.36 -26.01
CA GLU A 31 14.15 -8.31 -25.29
C GLU A 31 14.12 -9.27 -24.10
N THR A 32 14.63 -10.50 -24.28
CA THR A 32 14.69 -11.49 -23.22
C THR A 32 15.57 -11.01 -22.06
N LEU A 33 16.72 -10.41 -22.35
CA LEU A 33 17.61 -9.89 -21.32
C LEU A 33 17.04 -8.64 -20.64
N GLU A 34 16.45 -7.72 -21.41
CA GLU A 34 15.72 -6.55 -20.89
C GLU A 34 14.60 -7.00 -19.94
N ALA A 35 13.77 -7.96 -20.33
CA ALA A 35 12.67 -8.48 -19.52
C ALA A 35 13.15 -9.14 -18.21
N ILE A 36 14.27 -9.87 -18.24
CA ILE A 36 14.85 -10.47 -17.03
C ILE A 36 15.35 -9.39 -16.07
N LEU A 37 16.02 -8.35 -16.58
CA LEU A 37 16.50 -7.23 -15.78
C LEU A 37 15.32 -6.45 -15.18
N ASP A 38 14.35 -6.09 -16.02
CA ASP A 38 13.13 -5.41 -15.60
C ASP A 38 12.37 -6.19 -14.52
N PHE A 39 12.29 -7.52 -14.66
CA PHE A 39 11.64 -8.37 -13.66
C PHE A 39 12.32 -8.25 -12.29
N PHE A 40 13.64 -8.35 -12.21
CA PHE A 40 14.36 -8.26 -10.93
C PHE A 40 14.30 -6.83 -10.36
N GLU A 41 14.46 -5.81 -11.19
CA GLU A 41 14.45 -4.40 -10.77
C GLU A 41 13.07 -3.96 -10.29
N GLN A 42 12.02 -4.20 -11.08
CA GLN A 42 10.65 -3.76 -10.75
C GLN A 42 10.08 -4.50 -9.54
N ASN A 43 10.46 -5.77 -9.36
CA ASN A 43 10.00 -6.56 -8.22
C ASN A 43 10.94 -6.46 -7.00
N SER A 44 12.07 -5.74 -7.11
CA SER A 44 13.07 -5.62 -6.05
C SER A 44 13.56 -6.97 -5.49
N ILE A 45 13.75 -7.94 -6.40
CA ILE A 45 14.20 -9.30 -6.12
C ILE A 45 15.69 -9.40 -6.46
N ASN A 46 16.49 -9.98 -5.57
CA ASN A 46 17.90 -10.26 -5.83
C ASN A 46 18.07 -11.69 -6.40
N PRO A 47 18.55 -11.87 -7.65
CA PRO A 47 18.76 -13.19 -8.24
C PRO A 47 19.91 -13.99 -7.63
N PHE A 48 20.76 -13.37 -6.81
CA PHE A 48 21.90 -14.02 -6.13
C PHE A 48 21.60 -14.42 -4.69
N GLU A 49 20.47 -13.99 -4.15
CA GLU A 49 20.01 -14.42 -2.84
C GLU A 49 18.99 -15.55 -3.03
N PRO A 50 18.97 -16.55 -2.14
CA PRO A 50 17.86 -17.48 -2.07
C PRO A 50 16.56 -16.66 -2.00
N PHE A 51 15.55 -17.11 -2.73
CA PHE A 51 14.20 -16.60 -2.57
C PHE A 51 13.72 -17.04 -1.17
N ASP A 52 14.12 -16.29 -0.14
CA ASP A 52 13.70 -16.51 1.23
C ASP A 52 12.18 -16.35 1.26
N ASP A 53 11.47 -17.34 1.81
CA ASP A 53 10.02 -17.56 1.66
C ASP A 53 9.24 -16.25 1.50
N SER A 54 9.06 -15.83 0.26
CA SER A 54 8.55 -14.50 -0.12
C SER A 54 7.18 -14.17 0.47
N LYS A 55 6.45 -15.20 0.91
CA LYS A 55 5.23 -15.07 1.70
C LYS A 55 5.48 -14.33 3.01
N GLN A 56 6.52 -14.65 3.77
CA GLN A 56 6.78 -13.99 5.06
C GLN A 56 7.16 -12.52 4.89
N ARG A 57 7.97 -12.17 3.88
CA ARG A 57 8.31 -10.76 3.61
C ARG A 57 7.11 -9.97 3.09
N LEU A 58 6.31 -10.55 2.19
CA LEU A 58 5.07 -9.94 1.71
C LEU A 58 4.04 -9.77 2.84
N GLU A 59 3.85 -10.79 3.67
CA GLU A 59 3.01 -10.76 4.87
C GLU A 59 3.49 -9.69 5.84
N THR A 60 4.80 -9.58 6.08
CA THR A 60 5.38 -8.55 6.94
C THR A 60 5.13 -7.13 6.39
N LEU A 61 5.33 -6.93 5.08
CA LEU A 61 5.07 -5.64 4.42
C LEU A 61 3.57 -5.30 4.44
N PHE A 62 2.70 -6.29 4.23
CA PHE A 62 1.25 -6.14 4.29
C PHE A 62 0.78 -5.78 5.71
N ASN A 63 1.26 -6.49 6.73
CA ASN A 63 0.94 -6.24 8.14
C ASN A 63 1.37 -4.83 8.55
N LYS A 64 2.60 -4.40 8.21
CA LYS A 64 3.06 -3.02 8.49
C LYS A 64 2.19 -1.95 7.83
N ARG A 65 1.68 -2.21 6.62
CA ARG A 65 0.76 -1.29 5.95
C ARG A 65 -0.60 -1.25 6.66
N MET A 66 -1.11 -2.38 7.11
CA MET A 66 -2.37 -2.45 7.86
C MET A 66 -2.26 -1.78 9.23
N ASP A 67 -1.14 -1.95 9.95
CA ASP A 67 -0.88 -1.24 11.20
C ASP A 67 -0.89 0.29 10.99
N GLY A 68 -0.31 0.76 9.87
CA GLY A 68 -0.34 2.16 9.49
C GLY A 68 -1.77 2.67 9.21
N VAL A 69 -2.58 1.89 8.51
CA VAL A 69 -4.00 2.21 8.26
C VAL A 69 -4.79 2.25 9.56
N GLU A 70 -4.59 1.27 10.45
CA GLU A 70 -5.22 1.24 11.77
C GLU A 70 -4.87 2.48 12.59
N ALA A 71 -3.58 2.85 12.63
CA ALA A 71 -3.13 4.04 13.33
C ALA A 71 -3.78 5.33 12.80
N ILE A 72 -3.89 5.47 11.47
CA ILE A 72 -4.57 6.63 10.84
C ILE A 72 -6.05 6.64 11.22
N LEU A 73 -6.75 5.51 11.12
CA LEU A 73 -8.17 5.41 11.46
C LEU A 73 -8.41 5.72 12.94
N ARG A 74 -7.61 5.17 13.86
CA ARG A 74 -7.67 5.47 15.30
C ARG A 74 -7.42 6.95 15.56
N ARG A 75 -6.49 7.56 14.84
CA ARG A 75 -6.19 8.99 14.95
C ARG A 75 -7.38 9.85 14.51
N ILE A 76 -7.97 9.56 13.35
CA ILE A 76 -9.19 10.24 12.87
C ILE A 76 -10.33 10.08 13.88
N GLU A 77 -10.53 8.86 14.39
CA GLU A 77 -11.59 8.57 15.36
C GLU A 77 -11.43 9.39 16.64
N ASN A 78 -10.22 9.45 17.20
CA ASN A 78 -9.96 10.11 18.48
C ASN A 78 -9.83 11.64 18.37
N GLU A 79 -9.25 12.16 17.29
CA GLU A 79 -9.02 13.60 17.13
C GLU A 79 -10.21 14.32 16.49
N GLN A 80 -11.04 13.64 15.68
CA GLN A 80 -12.13 14.26 14.92
C GLN A 80 -13.49 13.66 15.29
N THR A 81 -13.71 12.38 14.98
CA THR A 81 -15.05 11.79 15.00
C THR A 81 -15.66 11.74 16.40
N LYS A 82 -14.91 11.33 17.43
CA LYS A 82 -15.39 11.28 18.83
C LYS A 82 -15.70 12.66 19.39
N PRO A 83 -14.78 13.67 19.32
CA PRO A 83 -15.09 15.02 19.78
C PRO A 83 -16.28 15.65 19.05
N THR A 84 -16.39 15.45 17.73
CA THR A 84 -17.54 15.98 16.97
C THR A 84 -18.84 15.33 17.42
N LYS A 85 -18.85 14.00 17.63
CA LYS A 85 -20.02 13.31 18.17
C LYS A 85 -20.40 13.86 19.54
N GLU A 86 -19.44 14.01 20.46
CA GLU A 86 -19.71 14.53 21.80
C GLU A 86 -20.25 15.97 21.75
N LEU A 87 -19.74 16.81 20.85
CA LEU A 87 -20.25 18.17 20.66
C LEU A 87 -21.70 18.15 20.14
N LEU A 88 -22.01 17.29 19.16
CA LEU A 88 -23.36 17.14 18.63
C LEU A 88 -24.31 16.61 19.71
N ASP A 89 -23.88 15.61 20.47
CA ASP A 89 -24.66 15.07 21.60
C ASP A 89 -24.95 16.18 22.62
N ARG A 90 -23.99 17.06 22.93
CA ARG A 90 -24.22 18.22 23.81
C ARG A 90 -25.19 19.24 23.19
N LEU A 91 -25.06 19.55 21.89
CA LEU A 91 -25.93 20.50 21.21
C LEU A 91 -27.39 20.04 21.15
N PHE A 92 -27.62 18.75 20.89
CA PHE A 92 -28.95 18.19 20.73
C PHE A 92 -29.58 17.69 22.05
N ASN A 93 -28.78 17.27 23.03
CA ASN A 93 -29.29 16.85 24.35
C ASN A 93 -29.41 18.00 25.36
N GLN A 94 -29.05 19.25 25.00
CA GLN A 94 -29.32 20.44 25.83
C GLN A 94 -30.78 20.92 25.79
N GLN A 95 -31.66 20.23 25.06
CA GLN A 95 -33.09 20.56 25.01
C GLN A 95 -33.89 19.82 26.08
N GLU A 96 -33.74 20.20 27.35
CA GLU A 96 -34.77 20.03 28.40
C GLU A 96 -34.40 20.75 29.72
N GLU A 97 -33.76 21.94 29.66
CA GLU A 97 -33.86 22.84 30.83
C GLU A 97 -35.25 23.50 30.80
N GLU A 98 -36.13 23.00 31.67
CA GLU A 98 -37.47 23.55 31.91
C GLU A 98 -37.38 25.05 32.11
N GLN A 99 -37.78 25.83 31.09
CA GLN A 99 -37.88 27.29 31.23
C GLN A 99 -38.77 27.60 32.44
N PRO A 100 -38.35 28.49 33.37
CA PRO A 100 -39.16 28.80 34.54
C PRO A 100 -40.51 29.35 34.09
N LYS A 101 -41.59 28.62 34.40
CA LYS A 101 -42.96 29.06 34.12
C LYS A 101 -43.22 30.34 34.91
N PHE A 102 -43.30 31.48 34.21
CA PHE A 102 -43.76 32.72 34.83
C PHE A 102 -45.24 32.56 35.19
N VAL A 103 -45.53 32.44 36.49
CA VAL A 103 -46.89 32.42 37.01
C VAL A 103 -47.28 33.86 37.37
N GLU A 104 -48.17 34.46 36.59
CA GLU A 104 -48.78 35.75 36.94
C GLU A 104 -49.62 35.57 38.22
N ARG A 105 -49.21 36.25 39.29
CA ARG A 105 -50.03 36.35 40.51
C ARG A 105 -51.13 37.37 40.25
N LYS A 106 -52.38 36.90 40.15
CA LYS A 106 -53.55 37.78 40.21
C LYS A 106 -53.60 38.46 41.57
N PHE A 107 -53.42 39.78 41.59
CA PHE A 107 -53.75 40.59 42.74
C PHE A 107 -55.27 40.87 42.72
N ARG A 108 -55.91 40.46 43.83
CA ARG A 108 -57.27 40.72 44.32
C ARG A 108 -58.32 41.28 43.36
#